data_AF-A0A5Z1RWK0-F1
#
_entry.id   AF-A0A5Z1RWK0-F1
#
_cell.length_a   1.000
_cell.length_b   1.000
_cell.length_c   1.000
_cell.angle_alpha   90.00
_cell.angle_beta   90.00
_cell.angle_gamma   90.00
#
_symmetry.space_group_name_H-M   'P 1'
#
loop_
_entity.id
_entity.type
_entity.pdbx_description
1 polymer ?
#
loop_
_entity_poly.entity_id
_entity_poly.type
_entity_poly.pdbx_seq_one_letter_code
_entity_poly.pdbx_strand_id
1 'polypeptide(L)'
;MNNTINFNDLFSQIRLSSYDNNIVKHYDNLKLVGKITPKIATLEIILRNKLDNKLSEQDSNWIKNSNDENIKKAKDEIEKREKNRILSHHQYLSRISLGTIIYLIKENRMQDSIMNLKNINFRNYNQYNRNFFLKNGKKRN
;
A
#
# COMPACT_ATOMS: atom_id res chain seq x y z
N MET A 1 8.57 45.40 0.94
CA MET A 1 8.12 44.25 1.75
C MET A 1 8.64 42.98 1.10
N ASN A 2 9.82 42.50 1.51
CA ASN A 2 10.36 41.23 1.04
C ASN A 2 9.86 40.14 1.98
N ASN A 3 8.66 39.59 1.72
CA ASN A 3 8.28 38.31 2.29
C ASN A 3 9.07 37.21 1.58
N THR A 4 10.37 37.13 1.84
CA THR A 4 11.13 35.91 1.55
C THR A 4 10.55 34.82 2.44
N ILE A 5 9.75 33.95 1.83
CA ILE A 5 9.23 32.74 2.48
C ILE A 5 10.42 32.00 3.08
N ASN A 6 10.45 31.89 4.40
CA ASN A 6 11.41 31.04 5.07
C ASN A 6 10.96 29.59 4.89
N PHE A 7 11.58 28.89 3.94
CA PHE A 7 11.23 27.50 3.65
C PHE A 7 11.43 26.56 4.84
N ASN A 8 12.23 26.93 5.85
CA ASN A 8 12.34 26.14 7.08
C ASN A 8 11.02 26.07 7.87
N ASP A 9 10.15 27.06 7.71
CA ASP A 9 8.82 27.08 8.34
C ASP A 9 7.83 26.17 7.59
N LEU A 10 8.09 25.89 6.31
CA LEU A 10 7.26 25.02 5.46
C LEU A 10 7.79 23.58 5.40
N PHE A 11 9.10 23.42 5.45
CA PHE A 11 9.82 22.16 5.32
C PHE A 11 10.87 22.11 6.43
N SER A 12 10.91 21.03 7.21
CA SER A 12 11.93 20.89 8.24
C SER A 12 13.35 21.00 7.64
N GLN A 13 14.31 21.50 8.42
CA GLN A 13 15.70 21.65 7.98
C GLN A 13 16.28 20.34 7.41
N ILE A 14 15.93 19.21 8.02
CA ILE A 14 16.33 17.86 7.57
C ILE A 14 15.76 17.54 6.19
N ARG A 15 14.50 17.92 5.92
CA ARG A 15 13.88 17.69 4.61
C ARG A 15 14.51 18.55 3.53
N LEU A 16 14.85 19.81 3.82
CA LEU A 16 15.54 20.67 2.87
C LEU A 16 16.96 20.17 2.58
N SER A 17 17.71 19.77 3.62
CA SER A 17 19.07 19.27 3.44
C SER A 17 19.13 17.95 2.66
N SER A 18 18.11 17.08 2.78
CA SER A 18 18.03 15.84 1.98
C SER A 18 17.89 16.06 0.47
N TYR A 19 17.58 17.29 0.04
CA TYR A 19 17.52 17.72 -1.36
C TYR A 19 18.58 18.77 -1.69
N ASP A 20 19.71 18.80 -0.96
CA ASP A 20 20.79 19.77 -1.13
C ASP A 20 20.33 21.24 -0.98
N ASN A 21 19.32 21.48 -0.13
CA ASN A 21 18.62 22.76 0.00
C ASN A 21 18.03 23.29 -1.33
N ASN A 22 17.82 22.41 -2.32
CA ASN A 22 17.22 22.77 -3.61
C ASN A 22 15.69 22.55 -3.56
N ILE A 23 14.95 23.65 -3.49
CA ILE A 23 13.49 23.64 -3.41
C ILE A 23 12.82 23.06 -4.68
N VAL A 24 13.44 23.22 -5.86
CA VAL A 24 12.91 22.69 -7.12
C VAL A 24 12.89 21.16 -7.08
N LYS A 25 13.98 20.52 -6.62
CA LYS A 25 14.03 19.05 -6.44
C LYS A 25 12.92 18.54 -5.52
N HIS A 26 12.61 19.30 -4.45
CA HIS A 26 11.52 18.96 -3.55
C HIS A 26 10.15 19.01 -4.25
N TYR A 27 9.87 20.07 -5.01
CA TYR A 27 8.62 20.17 -5.77
C TYR A 27 8.52 19.14 -6.91
N ASP A 28 9.62 18.79 -7.55
CA ASP A 28 9.65 17.71 -8.54
C ASP A 28 9.29 16.35 -7.93
N ASN A 29 9.78 16.07 -6.70
CA ASN A 29 9.36 14.89 -5.94
C ASN A 29 7.85 14.93 -5.66
N LEU A 30 7.31 16.06 -5.20
CA LEU A 30 5.87 16.21 -4.97
C LEU A 30 5.05 16.01 -6.25
N LYS A 31 5.53 16.52 -7.40
CA LYS A 31 4.91 16.32 -8.71
C LYS A 31 4.93 14.86 -9.12
N LEU A 32 6.02 14.14 -8.84
CA LEU A 32 6.10 12.69 -9.04
C LEU A 32 5.09 11.95 -8.17
N VAL A 33 4.99 12.30 -6.87
CA VAL A 33 3.98 11.74 -5.95
C VAL A 33 2.58 11.92 -6.53
N GLY A 34 2.23 13.15 -6.96
CA GLY A 34 0.94 13.43 -7.60
C GLY A 34 0.68 12.57 -8.84
N LYS A 35 1.70 12.33 -9.67
CA LYS A 35 1.58 11.47 -10.86
C LYS A 35 1.37 9.99 -10.54
N ILE A 36 1.96 9.46 -9.46
CA ILE A 36 1.88 8.04 -9.11
C ILE A 36 0.67 7.71 -8.24
N THR A 37 0.15 8.66 -7.45
CA THR A 37 -0.96 8.43 -6.50
C THR A 37 -2.17 7.75 -7.13
N PRO A 38 -2.69 8.17 -8.31
CA PRO A 38 -3.83 7.49 -8.92
C PRO A 38 -3.56 6.02 -9.25
N LYS A 39 -2.34 5.68 -9.66
CA LYS A 39 -1.94 4.29 -9.95
C LYS A 39 -1.90 3.46 -8.67
N ILE A 40 -1.35 4.01 -7.58
CA ILE A 40 -1.32 3.33 -6.28
C ILE A 40 -2.74 3.14 -5.74
N ALA A 41 -3.61 4.15 -5.82
CA ALA A 41 -5.00 4.05 -5.39
C ALA A 41 -5.77 3.00 -6.21
N THR A 42 -5.52 2.93 -7.52
CA THR A 42 -6.11 1.90 -8.38
C THR A 42 -5.65 0.50 -7.96
N LEU A 43 -4.35 0.32 -7.70
CA LEU A 43 -3.82 -0.95 -7.19
C LEU A 43 -4.42 -1.33 -5.84
N GLU A 44 -4.60 -0.37 -4.94
CA GLU A 44 -5.24 -0.59 -3.64
C GLU A 44 -6.67 -1.12 -3.78
N ILE A 45 -7.49 -0.50 -4.64
CA ILE A 45 -8.86 -0.96 -4.90
C ILE A 45 -8.86 -2.37 -5.50
N ILE A 46 -8.01 -2.63 -6.50
CA ILE A 46 -7.93 -3.94 -7.16
C ILE A 46 -7.54 -5.03 -6.15
N LEU A 47 -6.52 -4.77 -5.32
CA LEU A 47 -6.03 -5.74 -4.35
C LEU A 47 -7.04 -6.00 -3.23
N ARG A 48 -7.73 -4.96 -2.74
CA ARG A 48 -8.84 -5.12 -1.77
C ARG A 48 -9.90 -6.06 -2.33
N ASN A 49 -10.38 -5.80 -3.54
CA ASN A 49 -11.45 -6.60 -4.14
C ASN A 49 -11.02 -8.05 -4.43
N LYS A 50 -9.79 -8.26 -4.90
CA LYS A 50 -9.28 -9.61 -5.15
C LYS A 50 -9.06 -10.40 -3.87
N LEU A 51 -8.55 -9.76 -2.82
CA LEU A 51 -8.42 -10.37 -1.50
C LEU A 51 -9.80 -10.73 -0.94
N ASP A 52 -10.74 -9.79 -1.01
CA ASP A 52 -12.11 -9.98 -0.50
C ASP A 52 -12.78 -11.17 -1.19
N ASN A 53 -12.76 -11.21 -2.53
CA ASN A 53 -13.28 -12.33 -3.30
C ASN A 53 -12.73 -13.69 -2.84
N LYS A 54 -11.43 -13.76 -2.47
CA LYS A 54 -10.80 -14.99 -2.03
C LYS A 54 -11.13 -15.37 -0.58
N LEU A 55 -11.15 -14.41 0.34
CA LEU A 55 -11.46 -14.69 1.74
C LEU A 55 -12.97 -14.93 1.95
N SER A 56 -13.82 -14.27 1.17
CA SER A 56 -15.27 -14.49 1.18
C SER A 56 -15.70 -15.89 0.73
N GLU A 57 -14.83 -16.65 0.05
CA GLU A 57 -15.07 -18.08 -0.22
C GLU A 57 -15.17 -18.91 1.07
N GLN A 58 -14.52 -18.45 2.15
CA GLN A 58 -14.54 -19.13 3.46
C GLN A 58 -15.43 -18.40 4.47
N ASP A 59 -15.37 -17.06 4.51
CA ASP A 59 -16.21 -16.23 5.39
C ASP A 59 -16.51 -14.89 4.72
N SER A 60 -17.78 -14.67 4.37
CA SER A 60 -18.25 -13.43 3.74
C SER A 60 -18.09 -12.20 4.63
N ASN A 61 -17.89 -12.37 5.94
CA ASN A 61 -17.68 -11.30 6.92
C ASN A 61 -16.31 -11.43 7.62
N TRP A 62 -15.31 -11.98 6.93
CA TRP A 62 -13.98 -12.26 7.48
C TRP A 62 -13.35 -11.05 8.18
N ILE A 63 -13.61 -9.81 7.77
CA ILE A 63 -13.08 -8.61 8.45
C ILE A 63 -13.63 -8.49 9.87
N LYS A 64 -14.94 -8.73 10.05
CA LYS A 64 -15.61 -8.60 11.34
C LYS A 64 -15.25 -9.76 12.27
N ASN A 65 -15.17 -10.96 11.71
CA ASN A 65 -14.95 -12.20 12.44
C ASN A 65 -13.47 -12.55 12.61
N SER A 66 -12.55 -11.79 12.02
CA SER A 66 -11.13 -12.10 12.04
C SER A 66 -10.58 -12.16 13.46
N ASN A 67 -9.77 -13.18 13.72
CA ASN A 67 -8.96 -13.28 14.92
C ASN A 67 -7.58 -12.64 14.80
N ASP A 68 -7.17 -12.25 13.59
CA ASP A 68 -5.89 -11.60 13.30
C ASP A 68 -5.78 -10.25 14.01
N GLU A 69 -4.68 -10.06 14.76
CA GLU A 69 -4.47 -8.84 15.55
C GLU A 69 -4.33 -7.58 14.69
N ASN A 70 -3.73 -7.68 13.50
CA ASN A 70 -3.61 -6.54 12.60
C ASN A 70 -4.95 -6.15 11.99
N ILE A 71 -5.84 -7.11 11.71
CA ILE A 71 -7.22 -6.82 11.29
C ILE A 71 -8.00 -6.16 12.43
N LYS A 72 -7.92 -6.71 13.65
CA LYS A 72 -8.59 -6.13 14.82
C LYS A 72 -8.13 -4.68 15.05
N LYS A 73 -6.82 -4.45 15.05
CA LYS A 73 -6.24 -3.10 15.19
C LYS A 73 -6.70 -2.16 14.06
N ALA A 74 -6.65 -2.61 12.81
CA ALA A 74 -7.11 -1.81 11.67
C ALA A 74 -8.61 -1.46 11.79
N LYS A 75 -9.43 -2.41 12.23
CA LYS A 75 -10.87 -2.22 12.48
C LYS A 75 -11.10 -1.17 13.57
N ASP A 76 -10.42 -1.30 14.70
CA ASP A 76 -10.55 -0.35 15.82
C ASP A 76 -10.11 1.07 15.42
N GLU A 77 -9.04 1.20 14.65
CA GLU A 77 -8.58 2.49 14.10
C GLU A 77 -9.58 3.10 13.11
N ILE A 78 -10.24 2.26 12.29
CA ILE A 78 -11.32 2.70 11.39
C ILE A 78 -12.52 3.19 12.21
N GLU A 79 -12.98 2.41 13.18
CA GLU A 79 -14.14 2.76 14.01
C GLU A 79 -13.90 4.06 14.79
N LYS A 80 -12.72 4.23 15.38
CA LYS A 80 -12.33 5.49 16.07
C LYS A 80 -12.45 6.70 15.14
N ARG A 81 -11.97 6.58 13.89
CA ARG A 81 -12.09 7.66 12.89
C ARG A 81 -13.53 7.91 12.45
N GLU A 82 -14.36 6.88 12.48
CA GLU A 82 -15.77 6.92 12.08
C GLU A 82 -16.72 7.15 13.27
N LYS A 83 -16.20 7.74 14.37
CA LYS A 83 -16.95 8.09 15.59
C LYS A 83 -17.62 6.87 16.24
N ASN A 84 -16.90 5.75 16.29
CA ASN A 84 -17.31 4.46 16.86
C ASN A 84 -18.59 3.87 16.24
N ARG A 85 -18.86 4.19 14.97
CA ARG A 85 -19.95 3.57 14.22
C ARG A 85 -19.57 2.15 13.78
N ILE A 86 -20.48 1.21 13.97
CA ILE A 86 -20.35 -0.13 13.41
C ILE A 86 -20.59 -0.05 11.90
N LEU A 87 -19.61 -0.49 11.11
CA LEU A 87 -19.66 -0.42 9.66
C LEU A 87 -20.12 -1.75 9.04
N SER A 88 -20.58 -1.70 7.80
CA SER A 88 -20.73 -2.89 6.95
C SER A 88 -19.36 -3.43 6.52
N HIS A 89 -19.33 -4.69 6.07
CA HIS A 89 -18.10 -5.35 5.60
C HIS A 89 -17.40 -4.54 4.48
N HIS A 90 -18.14 -4.14 3.45
CA HIS A 90 -17.61 -3.32 2.35
C HIS A 90 -17.12 -1.93 2.81
N GLN A 91 -17.75 -1.35 3.83
CA GLN A 91 -17.29 -0.08 4.40
C GLN A 91 -15.96 -0.24 5.15
N TYR A 92 -15.76 -1.34 5.88
CA TYR A 92 -14.43 -1.65 6.42
C TYR A 92 -13.42 -1.89 5.29
N LEU A 93 -13.76 -2.76 4.33
CA LEU A 93 -12.87 -3.12 3.22
C LEU A 93 -12.33 -1.88 2.49
N SER A 94 -13.21 -0.91 2.17
CA SER A 94 -12.85 0.34 1.50
C SER A 94 -11.96 1.29 2.33
N ARG A 95 -11.82 1.04 3.64
CA ARG A 95 -11.05 1.87 4.58
C ARG A 95 -9.78 1.19 5.10
N ILE A 96 -9.62 -0.12 4.86
CA ILE A 96 -8.42 -0.88 5.22
C ILE A 96 -7.26 -0.43 4.34
N SER A 97 -6.16 0.04 4.93
CA SER A 97 -5.01 0.56 4.19
C SER A 97 -4.39 -0.48 3.24
N LEU A 98 -3.75 -0.03 2.15
CA LEU A 98 -2.94 -0.89 1.28
C LEU A 98 -1.94 -1.73 2.08
N GLY A 99 -1.30 -1.16 3.11
CA GLY A 99 -0.34 -1.87 3.96
C GLY A 99 -0.94 -3.11 4.63
N THR A 100 -2.12 -2.96 5.22
CA THR A 100 -2.86 -4.07 5.83
C THR A 100 -3.29 -5.11 4.79
N ILE A 101 -3.74 -4.68 3.60
CA ILE A 101 -4.09 -5.60 2.50
C ILE A 101 -2.88 -6.43 2.07
N ILE A 102 -1.72 -5.79 1.86
CA ILE A 102 -0.48 -6.49 1.48
C ILE A 102 -0.05 -7.47 2.58
N TYR A 103 -0.17 -7.09 3.85
CA TYR A 103 0.10 -7.98 4.97
C TYR A 103 -0.78 -9.24 4.89
N LEU A 104 -2.10 -9.08 4.73
CA LEU A 104 -3.02 -10.21 4.67
C LEU A 104 -2.77 -11.13 3.48
N ILE A 105 -2.47 -10.57 2.32
CA ILE A 105 -2.09 -11.36 1.14
C ILE A 105 -0.86 -12.22 1.45
N LYS A 106 0.12 -11.67 2.19
CA LYS A 106 1.35 -12.39 2.53
C LYS A 106 1.13 -13.48 3.57
N GLU A 107 0.45 -13.18 4.68
CA GLU A 107 0.20 -14.13 5.76
C GLU A 107 -0.64 -15.31 5.28
N ASN A 108 -1.66 -15.06 4.46
CA ASN A 108 -2.50 -16.10 3.89
C ASN A 108 -1.87 -16.79 2.66
N ARG A 109 -0.65 -16.41 2.27
CA ARG A 109 0.08 -16.94 1.10
C ARG A 109 -0.74 -16.89 -0.21
N MET A 110 -1.48 -15.80 -0.40
CA MET A 110 -2.41 -15.61 -1.53
C MET A 110 -1.81 -14.84 -2.71
N GLN A 111 -0.49 -14.64 -2.75
CA GLN A 111 0.16 -13.87 -3.81
C GLN A 111 -0.17 -14.45 -5.20
N ASP A 112 -0.08 -15.78 -5.35
CA ASP A 112 -0.29 -16.47 -6.63
C ASP A 112 -1.76 -16.50 -7.05
N SER A 113 -2.70 -16.49 -6.10
CA SER A 113 -4.15 -16.49 -6.39
C SER A 113 -4.67 -15.09 -6.73
N ILE A 114 -4.03 -14.05 -6.19
CA ILE A 114 -4.44 -12.65 -6.38
C ILE A 114 -3.70 -12.02 -7.56
N MET A 115 -2.42 -12.35 -7.76
CA MET A 115 -1.55 -11.73 -8.76
C MET A 115 -1.02 -12.75 -9.77
N ASN A 116 -1.28 -12.49 -11.06
CA ASN A 116 -0.62 -13.22 -12.14
C ASN A 116 0.59 -12.41 -12.62
N LEU A 117 1.79 -12.81 -12.18
CA LEU A 117 3.04 -12.12 -12.49
C LEU A 117 3.83 -12.76 -13.64
N LYS A 118 3.30 -13.80 -14.30
CA LYS A 118 4.01 -14.60 -15.31
C LYS A 118 4.53 -13.78 -16.49
N ASN A 119 3.79 -12.74 -16.86
CA ASN A 119 4.13 -11.90 -18.01
C ASN A 119 4.96 -10.66 -17.65
N ILE A 120 5.37 -10.53 -16.38
CA ILE A 120 6.17 -9.40 -15.91
C ILE A 120 7.65 -9.76 -16.01
N ASN A 121 8.39 -8.97 -16.78
CA ASN A 121 9.85 -8.99 -16.74
C ASN A 121 10.34 -8.03 -15.65
N PHE A 122 10.65 -8.57 -14.47
CA PHE A 122 11.11 -7.79 -13.32
C PHE A 122 12.42 -7.03 -13.58
N ARG A 123 13.26 -7.49 -14.53
CA ARG A 123 14.49 -6.78 -14.92
C ARG A 123 14.22 -5.45 -15.61
N ASN A 124 13.02 -5.24 -16.18
CA ASN A 124 12.63 -3.95 -16.75
C ASN A 124 12.49 -2.86 -15.68
N TYR A 125 12.40 -3.23 -14.39
CA TYR A 125 12.17 -2.29 -13.29
C TYR A 125 13.43 -2.02 -12.46
N ASN A 126 14.36 -2.98 -12.41
CA ASN A 126 15.66 -2.81 -11.76
C ASN A 126 16.65 -3.89 -12.24
N GLN A 127 17.91 -3.51 -12.50
CA GLN A 127 18.94 -4.43 -12.96
C GLN A 127 19.27 -5.57 -11.97
N TYR A 128 19.04 -5.35 -10.68
CA TYR A 128 19.27 -6.35 -9.62
C TYR A 128 18.10 -7.33 -9.45
N ASN A 129 16.97 -7.09 -10.11
CA ASN A 129 15.83 -8.00 -10.07
C ASN A 129 16.08 -9.28 -10.87
N ARG A 130 15.38 -10.35 -10.50
CA ARG A 130 15.47 -11.67 -11.13
C ARG A 130 14.07 -12.10 -11.59
N ASN A 131 13.99 -12.67 -12.79
CA ASN A 131 12.76 -13.30 -13.30
C ASN A 131 12.68 -14.77 -12.90
N PHE A 132 13.22 -15.10 -11.74
CA PHE A 132 13.25 -16.46 -11.24
C PHE A 132 13.32 -16.46 -9.72
N PHE A 133 12.82 -17.52 -9.12
CA PHE A 133 12.99 -17.83 -7.71
C PHE A 133 13.62 -19.21 -7.54
N LEU A 134 14.17 -19.47 -6.35
CA LEU A 134 14.71 -20.78 -6.00
C LEU A 134 13.69 -21.50 -5.12
N LYS A 135 13.27 -22.69 -5.54
CA LYS A 135 12.47 -23.61 -4.72
C LYS A 135 13.26 -24.90 -4.55
N ASN A 136 13.69 -25.19 -3.31
CA ASN A 136 14.52 -26.34 -2.96
C ASN A 136 15.83 -26.38 -3.79
N GLY A 137 16.52 -25.25 -3.90
CA GLY A 137 17.76 -25.11 -4.69
C GLY A 137 17.57 -25.12 -6.21
N LYS A 138 16.37 -25.37 -6.72
CA LYS A 138 16.08 -25.40 -8.17
C LYS A 138 15.49 -24.07 -8.64
N LYS A 139 16.05 -23.54 -9.73
CA LYS A 139 15.56 -22.33 -10.41
C LYS A 139 14.19 -22.59 -11.04
N ARG A 140 13.24 -21.70 -10.76
CA ARG A 140 11.90 -21.67 -11.37
C ARG A 140 11.60 -20.25 -11.85
N ASN A 141 10.91 -20.14 -12.97
CA ASN A 141 10.45 -18.86 -13.52
C ASN A 141 8.98 -18.64 -13.13
#